data_AF-A0A4C1WB34-F1
#
_entry.id   AF-A0A4C1WB34-F1
#
_cell.length_a   1.000
_cell.length_b   1.000
_cell.length_c   1.000
_cell.angle_alpha   90.00
_cell.angle_beta   90.00
_cell.angle_gamma   90.00
#
_symmetry.space_group_name_H-M   'P 1'
#
loop_
_entity.id
_entity.type
_entity.pdbx_description
1 polymer ?
#
loop_
_entity_poly.entity_id
_entity_poly.type
_entity_poly.pdbx_seq_one_letter_code
_entity_poly.pdbx_strand_id
1 'polypeptide(L)'
;MSRKQFVFTQGRSAIDAGFELVQRIFRVWEDSRDVLGVFCDLSKTFDCVNHEILIGKLRHYAVTGMALGPLKSYLSNIIHRVDINGIRSSGSVIRI
;
A
#
# COMPACT_ATOMS: atom_id res chain seq x y z
N MET A 1 13.84 -3.37 -1.43
CA MET A 1 12.87 -2.30 -1.74
C MET A 1 13.50 -1.28 -2.68
N SER A 2 12.69 -0.62 -3.52
CA SER A 2 13.19 0.39 -4.48
C SER A 2 13.65 1.66 -3.77
N ARG A 3 14.75 2.26 -4.22
CA ARG A 3 15.22 3.59 -3.77
C ARG A 3 14.31 4.73 -4.19
N LYS A 4 13.29 4.48 -5.03
CA LYS A 4 12.28 5.46 -5.44
C LYS A 4 10.89 5.17 -4.83
N GLN A 5 10.84 4.35 -3.77
CA GLN A 5 9.68 4.27 -2.89
C GLN A 5 9.86 5.29 -1.76
N PHE A 6 8.85 6.14 -1.57
CA PHE A 6 8.92 7.29 -0.67
C PHE A 6 7.88 7.24 0.45
N VAL A 7 6.66 6.80 0.15
CA VAL A 7 5.61 6.60 1.16
C VAL A 7 5.75 5.22 1.80
N PHE A 8 5.34 5.10 3.07
CA PHE A 8 5.46 3.88 3.89
C PHE A 8 6.90 3.36 4.04
N THR A 9 7.89 4.25 3.89
CA THR A 9 9.31 3.93 4.09
C THR A 9 9.86 4.84 5.18
N GLN A 10 10.53 4.25 6.17
CA GLN A 10 11.08 5.01 7.29
C GLN A 10 12.07 6.07 6.81
N GLY A 11 11.95 7.29 7.34
CA GLY A 11 12.83 8.42 7.01
C GLY A 11 12.57 9.02 5.62
N ARG A 12 11.42 8.73 5.00
CA ARG A 12 11.02 9.29 3.70
C ARG A 12 9.57 9.75 3.75
N SER A 13 9.24 10.69 2.87
CA SER A 13 7.97 11.38 2.80
C SER A 13 7.49 11.56 1.35
N ALA A 14 6.22 11.90 1.18
CA ALA A 14 5.70 12.28 -0.14
C ALA A 14 6.38 13.56 -0.69
N ILE A 15 6.87 14.43 0.19
CA ILE A 15 7.60 15.64 -0.20
C ILE A 15 8.92 15.27 -0.88
N ASP A 16 9.63 14.25 -0.38
CA ASP A 16 10.87 13.76 -0.99
C ASP A 16 10.64 13.25 -2.42
N ALA A 17 9.50 12.60 -2.66
CA ALA A 17 9.10 12.16 -4.00
C ALA A 17 8.88 13.34 -4.95
N GLY A 18 8.18 14.37 -4.47
CA GLY A 18 7.93 15.60 -5.23
C GLY A 18 9.22 16.36 -5.52
N PHE A 19 10.09 16.50 -4.53
CA PHE A 19 11.41 17.14 -4.68
C PHE A 19 12.27 16.42 -5.72
N GLU A 20 12.36 15.08 -5.66
CA GLU A 20 13.07 14.27 -6.64
C GLU A 20 12.52 14.46 -8.06
N LEU A 21 11.19 14.49 -8.22
CA LEU A 21 10.54 14.72 -9.52
C LEU A 21 10.92 16.09 -10.09
N VAL A 22 10.78 17.14 -9.27
CA VAL A 22 11.08 18.52 -9.67
C VAL A 22 12.55 18.68 -10.02
N GLN A 23 13.46 18.14 -9.21
CA GLN A 23 14.90 18.16 -9.52
C GLN A 23 15.22 17.46 -10.85
N ARG A 24 14.55 16.34 -11.15
CA ARG A 24 14.76 15.63 -12.41
C ARG A 24 14.27 16.44 -13.61
N ILE A 25 13.13 17.12 -13.48
CA ILE A 25 12.60 18.01 -14.52
C ILE A 25 13.57 19.16 -14.76
N PHE A 26 14.05 19.82 -13.71
CA PHE A 26 15.01 20.92 -13.84
C PHE A 26 16.30 20.50 -14.55
N ARG A 27 16.87 19.35 -14.23
CA ARG A 27 18.09 18.86 -14.90
C ARG A 27 17.90 18.61 -16.40
N VAL A 28 16.77 17.99 -16.78
CA VAL A 28 16.47 17.73 -18.19
C VAL A 28 16.23 19.04 -18.95
N TRP A 29 15.58 19.99 -18.29
CA TRP A 29 15.38 21.34 -18.83
C TRP A 29 16.69 22.11 -19.02
N GLU A 30 17.61 22.08 -18.04
CA GLU A 30 18.96 22.67 -18.15
C GLU A 30 19.74 22.08 -19.33
N ASP A 31 19.57 20.78 -19.60
CA ASP A 31 20.17 20.09 -20.74
C ASP A 31 19.49 20.41 -22.08
N SER A 32 18.50 21.31 -22.12
CA SER A 32 17.69 21.62 -23.31
C SER A 32 17.03 20.39 -23.95
N ARG A 33 16.65 19.41 -23.13
CA ARG A 33 15.98 18.18 -23.55
C ARG A 33 14.50 18.19 -23.15
N ASP A 34 13.71 17.42 -23.87
CA ASP A 34 12.30 17.23 -23.54
C ASP A 34 12.10 16.21 -22.41
N VAL A 35 11.09 16.44 -21.58
CA VAL A 35 10.69 15.53 -20.49
C VAL A 35 9.20 15.19 -20.60
N LEU A 36 8.88 13.91 -20.47
CA LEU A 36 7.50 13.40 -20.41
C LEU A 36 7.23 12.80 -19.03
N GLY A 37 6.19 13.30 -18.37
CA GLY A 37 5.66 12.72 -17.13
C GLY A 37 4.46 11.84 -17.41
N VAL A 38 4.50 10.58 -16.95
CA VAL A 38 3.35 9.66 -16.97
C VAL A 38 2.91 9.43 -15.53
N PHE A 39 1.68 9.82 -15.22
CA PHE A 39 1.09 9.67 -13.89
C PHE A 39 0.02 8.58 -13.94
N CYS A 40 0.18 7.56 -13.11
CA CYS A 40 -0.77 6.46 -12.98
C CYS A 40 -1.33 6.45 -11.56
N ASP A 41 -2.65 6.52 -11.46
CA ASP A 41 -3.37 6.32 -10.21
C ASP A 41 -4.14 5.00 -10.26
N LEU A 42 -4.10 4.25 -9.17
CA LEU A 42 -4.82 2.99 -9.07
C LEU A 42 -6.09 3.23 -8.26
N SER A 43 -7.24 2.95 -8.87
CA SER A 43 -8.52 3.05 -8.17
C SER A 43 -8.62 2.03 -7.05
N LYS A 44 -9.05 2.48 -5.87
CA LYS A 44 -9.41 1.62 -4.71
C LYS A 44 -8.42 0.47 -4.49
N THR A 45 -7.13 0.81 -4.37
CA THR A 45 -6.04 -0.18 -4.34
C THR A 45 -6.25 -1.30 -3.31
N PHE A 46 -6.79 -0.99 -2.14
CA PHE A 46 -7.04 -1.99 -1.11
C PHE A 46 -8.21 -2.92 -1.45
N ASP A 47 -9.24 -2.42 -2.15
CA ASP A 47 -10.40 -3.22 -2.55
C ASP A 47 -10.12 -4.06 -3.81
N CYS A 48 -9.17 -3.62 -4.66
CA CYS A 48 -8.88 -4.26 -5.94
C CYS A 48 -7.68 -5.23 -5.89
N VAL A 49 -6.93 -5.28 -4.79
CA VAL A 49 -5.77 -6.17 -4.69
C VAL A 49 -6.23 -7.62 -4.54
N ASN A 50 -5.75 -8.49 -5.44
CA ASN A 50 -6.02 -9.92 -5.34
C ASN A 50 -5.30 -10.52 -4.10
N HIS A 51 -6.10 -11.06 -3.17
CA HIS A 51 -5.59 -11.57 -1.89
C HIS A 51 -4.66 -12.78 -2.02
N GLU A 52 -4.88 -13.66 -3.00
CA GLU A 52 -4.01 -14.82 -3.22
C GLU A 52 -2.63 -14.39 -3.75
N ILE A 53 -2.59 -13.40 -4.66
CA ILE A 53 -1.33 -12.80 -5.12
C ILE A 53 -0.60 -12.12 -3.95
N LEU A 54 -1.33 -11.38 -3.10
CA LEU A 54 -0.74 -10.71 -1.94
C LEU A 54 -0.16 -11.72 -0.93
N ILE A 55 -0.91 -12.78 -0.60
CA ILE A 55 -0.45 -13.86 0.27
C ILE A 55 0.78 -14.57 -0.32
N GLY A 56 0.80 -14.82 -1.63
CA GLY A 56 1.95 -15.35 -2.34
C GLY A 56 3.19 -14.46 -2.19
N LYS A 57 3.03 -13.14 -2.33
CA LYS A 57 4.12 -12.17 -2.11
C LYS A 57 4.60 -12.14 -0.65
N LEU A 58 3.70 -12.21 0.33
CA LEU A 58 4.06 -12.27 1.74
C LEU A 58 4.95 -13.49 2.03
N ARG A 59 4.58 -14.67 1.50
CA ARG A 59 5.42 -15.88 1.58
C ARG A 59 6.78 -15.70 0.92
N HIS A 60 6.82 -15.06 -0.25
CA HIS A 60 8.07 -14.76 -0.94
C HIS A 60 9.00 -13.87 -0.10
N TYR A 61 8.45 -12.94 0.68
CA TYR A 61 9.19 -12.13 1.66
C TYR A 61 9.39 -12.83 3.02
N ALA A 62 9.31 -14.16 3.07
CA ALA A 62 9.50 -15.00 4.25
C ALA A 62 8.47 -14.80 5.39
N VAL A 63 7.35 -14.12 5.15
CA VAL A 63 6.22 -14.09 6.08
C VAL A 63 5.47 -15.41 5.97
N THR A 64 5.76 -16.32 6.91
CA THR A 64 5.28 -17.71 6.90
C THR A 64 4.89 -18.16 8.32
N GLY A 65 4.42 -19.40 8.45
CA GLY A 65 4.07 -20.00 9.75
C GLY A 65 3.01 -19.20 10.51
N MET A 66 3.23 -19.01 11.81
CA MET A 66 2.27 -18.34 12.70
C MET A 66 1.96 -16.89 12.31
N ALA A 67 2.90 -16.17 11.67
CA ALA A 67 2.69 -14.79 11.26
C ALA A 67 1.73 -14.66 10.05
N LEU A 68 1.68 -15.68 9.18
CA LEU A 68 0.85 -15.62 7.97
C LEU A 68 -0.64 -15.86 8.27
N GLY A 69 -0.95 -16.66 9.29
CA GLY A 69 -2.33 -17.00 9.67
C GLY A 69 -3.21 -15.77 9.93
N PRO A 70 -2.82 -14.87 10.86
CA PRO A 70 -3.54 -13.63 11.14
C PRO A 70 -3.70 -12.73 9.92
N LEU A 71 -2.66 -12.60 9.08
CA LEU A 71 -2.71 -11.78 7.87
C LEU A 71 -3.69 -12.36 6.84
N LYS A 72 -3.68 -13.69 6.65
CA LYS A 72 -4.65 -14.36 5.77
C LYS A 72 -6.08 -14.19 6.29
N SER A 73 -6.29 -14.33 7.60
CA SER A 73 -7.59 -14.12 8.23
C SER A 73 -8.07 -12.68 8.06
N TYR A 74 -7.18 -11.70 8.25
CA TYR A 74 -7.46 -10.29 8.06
C TYR A 74 -7.83 -9.98 6.61
N LEU A 75 -7.16 -10.56 5.62
CA LEU A 75 -7.46 -10.29 4.21
C LEU A 75 -8.74 -10.98 3.73
N SER A 76 -9.21 -12.06 4.36
CA SER A 76 -10.31 -12.87 3.81
C SER A 76 -11.67 -12.69 4.48
N ASN A 77 -11.72 -12.40 5.79
CA ASN A 77 -12.98 -12.41 6.54
C ASN A 77 -12.92 -11.48 7.76
N ILE A 78 -12.84 -10.16 7.53
CA ILE A 78 -12.92 -9.22 8.64
C ILE A 78 -14.36 -9.15 9.13
N ILE A 79 -14.57 -9.50 10.40
CA ILE A 79 -15.85 -9.29 11.09
C ILE A 79 -15.72 -8.06 11.98
N HIS A 80 -16.48 -7.01 11.69
CA HIS A 80 -16.59 -5.85 12.56
C HIS A 80 -17.82 -5.96 13.46
N ARG A 81 -17.66 -5.54 14.71
CA ARG A 81 -18.74 -5.36 15.69
C ARG A 81 -18.42 -4.17 16.59
N VAL A 82 -19.45 -3.58 17.19
CA VAL A 82 -19.32 -2.44 18.12
C VAL A 82 -19.72 -2.91 19.52
N ASP A 83 -19.02 -2.40 20.54
CA ASP A 83 -19.35 -2.59 21.96
C ASP A 83 -19.56 -1.21 22.59
N ILE A 84 -20.76 -0.96 23.13
CA ILE A 84 -21.10 0.28 23.84
C ILE A 84 -21.62 -0.11 25.21
N ASN A 85 -20.91 0.29 26.26
CA ASN A 85 -21.28 0.02 27.66
C ASN A 85 -21.56 -1.47 27.94
N GLY A 86 -20.82 -2.38 27.30
CA GLY A 86 -20.97 -3.83 27.47
C GLY A 86 -22.04 -4.45 26.58
N ILE A 87 -22.77 -3.65 25.78
CA ILE A 87 -23.73 -4.14 24.79
C ILE A 87 -23.03 -4.28 23.45
N ARG A 88 -22.99 -5.50 22.91
CA ARG A 88 -22.32 -5.81 21.64
C ARG A 88 -23.31 -5.94 20.50
N SER A 89 -22.97 -5.36 19.35
CA SER A 89 -23.69 -5.61 18.10
C SER A 89 -23.42 -7.04 17.59
N SER A 90 -24.28 -7.51 16.68
CA SER A 90 -23.93 -8.64 15.83
C SER A 90 -22.70 -8.30 14.98
N GLY A 91 -21.94 -9.33 14.61
CA GLY A 91 -20.80 -9.18 13.73
C GLY A 91 -21.25 -9.07 12.27
N SER A 92 -20.66 -8.14 11.53
CA SER A 92 -20.85 -8.03 10.08
C SER A 92 -19.54 -8.31 9.37
N VAL A 93 -19.60 -9.18 8.35
CA VAL A 93 -18.46 -9.42 7.47
C VAL A 93 -18.29 -8.22 6.55
N ILE A 94 -17.13 -7.60 6.59
CA ILE A 94 -16.72 -6.61 5.60
C ILE A 94 -15.94 -7.34 4.51
N ARG A 95 -16.43 -7.24 3.28
CA ARG A 95 -15.66 -7.59 2.10
C ARG A 95 -14.85 -6.36 1.71
N ILE A 96 -13.54 -6.46 1.92
CA ILE A 96 -12.54 -5.54 1.36
C ILE A 96 -12.14 -6.13 0.02
#